data_AF-A0A8K0CEM4-F1
#
_entry.id   AF-A0A8K0CEM4-F1
#
_cell.length_a   1.000
_cell.length_b   1.000
_cell.length_c   1.000
_cell.angle_alpha   90.00
_cell.angle_beta   90.00
_cell.angle_gamma   90.00
#
_symmetry.space_group_name_H-M   'P 1'
#
loop_
_entity.id
_entity.type
_entity.pdbx_description
1 polymer ?
#
loop_
_entity_poly.entity_id
_entity_poly.type
_entity_poly.pdbx_seq_one_letter_code
_entity_poly.pdbx_strand_id
1 'polypeptide(L)' 'ASRKEYGDTAVGYAQLKRESNQCIIKCKICPEHKIRSKLNNVTLIVNEMEETIISVQCHDCAASE' A
#
# COMPACT_ATOMS: atom_id res chain seq x y z
N ALA A 1 -13.37 21.20 23.91
CA ALA A 1 -13.26 20.60 22.56
C ALA A 1 -12.02 19.72 22.54
N SER A 2 -12.20 18.41 22.63
CA SER A 2 -11.10 17.44 22.75
C SER A 2 -10.38 17.31 21.41
N ARG A 3 -9.12 17.74 21.38
CA ARG A 3 -8.20 17.57 20.24
C ARG A 3 -8.08 16.06 20.01
N LYS A 4 -8.66 15.54 18.92
CA LYS A 4 -8.46 14.14 18.50
C LYS A 4 -6.96 13.90 18.40
N GLU A 5 -6.43 13.03 19.24
CA GLU A 5 -5.02 12.61 19.19
C GLU A 5 -4.83 11.83 17.89
N TYR A 6 -4.22 12.49 16.91
CA TYR A 6 -3.86 11.92 15.61
C TYR A 6 -2.83 10.77 15.72
N GLY A 7 -2.36 10.44 16.93
CA GLY A 7 -1.28 9.49 17.16
C GLY A 7 -1.70 8.03 17.32
N ASP A 8 -2.94 7.75 17.75
CA ASP A 8 -3.30 6.41 18.24
C ASP A 8 -4.23 5.60 17.32
N THR A 9 -4.66 6.15 16.19
CA THR A 9 -5.52 5.42 15.24
C THR A 9 -4.72 5.02 14.01
N ALA A 10 -4.53 3.71 13.82
CA ALA A 10 -3.89 3.17 12.62
C ALA A 10 -4.62 3.67 11.35
N VAL A 11 -3.90 4.41 10.49
CA VAL A 11 -4.45 5.02 9.26
C VAL A 11 -4.66 3.97 8.16
N GLY A 12 -4.04 2.80 8.29
CA GLY A 12 -4.18 1.68 7.37
C GLY A 12 -3.36 0.46 7.80
N TYR A 13 -3.59 -0.66 7.12
CA TYR A 13 -2.85 -1.91 7.32
C TYR A 13 -2.04 -2.23 6.06
N ALA A 14 -0.84 -2.77 6.27
CA ALA A 14 -0.05 -3.41 5.23
C ALA A 14 0.19 -4.86 5.65
N GLN A 15 -0.03 -5.79 4.73
CA GLN A 15 0.28 -7.20 4.88
C GLN A 15 1.52 -7.51 4.07
N LEU A 16 2.47 -8.22 4.68
CA LEU A 16 3.74 -8.57 4.06
C LEU A 16 3.92 -10.09 4.14
N LYS A 17 4.29 -10.70 3.02
CA LYS A 17 4.66 -12.11 2.93
C LYS A 17 6.02 -12.20 2.24
N ARG A 18 6.99 -12.79 2.92
CA ARG A 18 8.29 -13.12 2.32
C ARG A 18 8.26 -14.56 1.81
N GLU A 19 8.62 -14.74 0.55
CA GLU A 19 8.79 -16.03 -0.10
C GLU A 19 10.16 -16.08 -0.76
N SER A 20 11.09 -16.80 -0.13
CA SER A 20 12.49 -16.90 -0.57
C SER A 20 13.13 -15.51 -0.72
N ASN A 21 13.27 -15.03 -1.96
CA ASN A 21 13.89 -13.74 -2.31
C ASN A 21 12.86 -12.67 -2.70
N GLN A 22 11.58 -13.01 -2.70
CA GLN A 22 10.49 -12.11 -3.07
C GLN A 22 9.71 -11.67 -1.83
N CYS A 23 9.37 -10.39 -1.80
CA CYS A 23 8.53 -9.79 -0.79
C CYS A 23 7.23 -9.31 -1.45
N ILE A 24 6.13 -9.94 -1.07
CA ILE A 24 4.79 -9.62 -1.55
C ILE A 24 4.12 -8.74 -0.49
N ILE A 25 3.77 -7.52 -0.88
CA ILE A 25 3.18 -6.50 -0.01
C ILE A 25 1.78 -6.19 -0.52
N LYS A 26 0.77 -6.31 0.34
CA LYS A 26 -0.59 -5.85 0.10
C LYS A 26 -0.89 -4.68 1.02
N CYS A 27 -1.20 -3.52 0.46
CA CYS A 27 -1.44 -2.32 1.25
C CYS A 27 -2.50 -1.43 0.63
N LYS A 28 -2.96 -0.47 1.43
CA LYS A 28 -3.86 0.60 1.01
C LYS A 28 -3.06 1.87 0.83
N ILE A 29 -3.11 2.46 -0.35
CA ILE A 29 -2.33 3.66 -0.70
C ILE A 29 -3.30 4.79 -1.08
N CYS A 30 -3.04 6.00 -0.57
CA CYS A 30 -3.69 7.21 -1.06
C CYS A 30 -2.99 7.70 -2.33
N PRO A 31 -3.71 8.03 -3.42
CA PRO A 31 -3.11 8.71 -4.55
C PRO A 31 -2.58 10.10 -4.12
N GLU A 32 -1.39 10.44 -4.60
CA GLU A 32 -0.61 11.63 -4.19
C GLU A 32 -1.42 12.94 -4.23
N HIS A 33 -2.21 13.14 -5.29
CA HIS A 33 -2.98 14.37 -5.47
C HIS A 33 -4.30 14.43 -4.68
N LYS A 34 -4.67 13.36 -3.96
CA LYS A 34 -5.96 13.28 -3.25
C LYS A 34 -5.86 12.51 -1.93
N ILE A 35 -5.11 13.08 -0.99
CA ILE A 35 -4.94 12.57 0.40
C ILE A 35 -6.27 12.30 1.14
N ARG A 36 -7.39 12.92 0.72
CA ARG A 36 -8.74 12.68 1.29
C ARG A 36 -9.62 11.70 0.50
N SER A 37 -9.12 11.13 -0.59
CA SER A 37 -9.89 10.21 -1.44
C SER A 37 -9.79 8.77 -0.98
N LYS A 38 -10.65 7.92 -1.56
CA LYS A 38 -10.69 6.48 -1.31
C LYS A 38 -9.28 5.88 -1.48
N LEU A 39 -8.88 5.11 -0.47
CA LEU A 39 -7.65 4.33 -0.50
C LEU A 39 -7.76 3.24 -1.58
N ASN A 40 -6.72 3.10 -2.40
CA ASN A 40 -6.63 2.03 -3.39
C ASN A 40 -5.87 0.84 -2.81
N ASN A 41 -6.40 -0.37 -3.00
CA ASN A 41 -5.69 -1.60 -2.67
C ASN A 41 -4.64 -1.87 -3.75
N VAL A 42 -3.39 -2.04 -3.30
CA VAL A 42 -2.24 -2.29 -4.17
C VAL A 42 -1.57 -3.58 -3.73
N THR A 43 -1.11 -4.37 -4.70
CA THR A 43 -0.17 -5.47 -4.50
C THR A 43 1.16 -5.12 -5.16
N LEU A 44 2.22 -5.14 -4.36
CA LEU A 44 3.59 -4.88 -4.76
C LEU A 44 4.39 -6.17 -4.58
N ILE A 45 5.19 -6.53 -5.57
CA ILE A 45 6.14 -7.64 -5.47
C ILE A 45 7.53 -7.06 -5.70
N VAL A 46 8.41 -7.25 -4.72
CA VAL A 46 9.79 -6.76 -4.73
C VAL A 46 10.74 -7.95 -4.68
N ASN A 47 11.83 -7.90 -5.45
CA ASN A 47 12.98 -8.76 -5.25
C ASN A 47 13.86 -8.14 -4.15
N GLU A 48 13.91 -8.75 -2.97
CA GLU A 48 14.70 -8.23 -1.86
C GLU A 48 16.22 -8.37 -2.10
N MET A 49 16.68 -9.25 -2.99
CA MET A 49 18.12 -9.40 -3.29
C MET A 49 18.63 -8.36 -4.28
N GLU A 50 17.87 -8.13 -5.34
CA GLU A 50 18.25 -7.17 -6.40
C GLU A 50 17.76 -5.75 -6.09
N GLU A 51 17.05 -5.56 -4.98
CA GLU A 51 16.39 -4.30 -4.59
C GLU A 51 15.50 -3.71 -5.70
N THR A 52 14.90 -4.58 -6.52
CA THR A 52 14.08 -4.19 -7.68
C THR A 52 12.60 -4.48 -7.47
N ILE A 53 11.75 -3.60 -8.00
CA ILE A 53 10.31 -3.83 -8.07
C ILE A 53 10.03 -4.76 -9.25
N ILE A 54 9.47 -5.93 -8.98
CA ILE A 54 9.09 -6.89 -10.02
C ILE A 54 7.73 -6.49 -10.62
N SER A 55 6.77 -6.15 -9.77
CA SER A 55 5.42 -5.80 -10.24
C SER A 55 4.66 -4.91 -9.26
N VAL A 56 3.83 -4.03 -9.80
CA VAL A 56 2.86 -3.23 -9.06
C VAL A 56 1.50 -3.41 -9.71
N GLN A 57 0.51 -3.84 -8.94
CA GLN A 57 -0.86 -3.98 -9.40
C GLN A 57 -1.80 -3.18 -8.49
N CYS A 58 -2.57 -2.28 -9.09
CA CYS A 58 -3.60 -1.53 -8.40
C CYS A 58 -4.97 -2.16 -8.70
N HIS A 59 -5.71 -2.55 -7.67
CA HIS A 59 -6.97 -3.28 -7.81
C HIS A 59 -8.21 -2.38 -7.84
N ASP A 60 -8.04 -1.09 -7.50
CA ASP A 60 -9.13 -0.10 -7.43
C ASP A 60 -8.91 1.12 -8.33
N CYS A 61 -7.94 1.05 -9.26
CA CYS A 61 -7.72 2.13 -10.20
C CYS A 61 -8.79 2.12 -11.30
N ALA A 62 -9.35 3.29 -11.64
CA ALA A 62 -10.24 3.43 -12.80
C ALA A 62 -9.58 3.06 -14.13
N ALA A 63 -8.23 3.00 -14.18
CA ALA A 63 -7.47 2.55 -15.33
C ALA A 63 -7.15 1.04 -15.31
N SER A 64 -7.74 0.28 -14.37
CA SER A 64 -7.62 -1.19 -14.34
C SER A 64 -8.75 -1.90 -15.13
N GLU A 65 -9.61 -1.14 -15.82
CA GLU A 65 -10.57 -1.63 -16.84
C GLU A 65 -9.97 -1.62 -18.25
#